data_AF-A0A195ESI8-F1
#
_entry.id   AF-A0A195ESI8-F1
#
_cell.length_a   1.000
_cell.length_b   1.000
_cell.length_c   1.000
_cell.angle_alpha   90.00
_cell.angle_beta   90.00
_cell.angle_gamma   90.00
#
_symmetry.space_group_name_H-M   'P 1'
#
loop_
_entity.id
_entity.type
_entity.pdbx_description
1 polymer ?
#
loop_
_entity_poly.entity_id
_entity_poly.type
_entity_poly.pdbx_seq_one_letter_code
_entity_poly.pdbx_strand_id
1 'polypeptide(L)' 'MSKLIFDESMYYLKPRHLETYLIAVKYLYTSSSSVPVERLFSATGYIISERRNRLSLKNVKILSFLIKNYKLVI' A
#
# COMPACT_ATOMS: atom_id res chain seq x y z
N MET A 1 13.11 -8.22 6.81
CA MET A 1 13.03 -9.53 7.49
C MET A 1 11.61 -10.13 7.48
N SER A 2 10.53 -9.34 7.35
CA SER A 2 9.13 -9.81 7.48
C SER A 2 8.41 -10.26 6.21
N LYS A 3 9.01 -10.22 5.02
CA LYS A 3 8.29 -10.55 3.78
C LYS A 3 8.43 -12.02 3.35
N LEU A 4 9.60 -12.62 3.62
CA LEU A 4 9.94 -13.98 3.21
C LEU A 4 9.28 -15.07 4.09
N ILE A 5 9.22 -14.87 5.41
CA ILE A 5 8.64 -15.85 6.35
C ILE A 5 7.12 -15.97 6.17
N PHE A 6 6.45 -14.89 5.76
CA PHE A 6 5.01 -14.88 5.56
C PHE A 6 4.57 -15.60 4.28
N ASP A 7 5.37 -15.57 3.23
CA ASP A 7 4.98 -16.12 1.92
C ASP A 7 4.87 -17.66 1.96
N GLU A 8 5.86 -18.31 2.57
CA GLU A 8 5.94 -19.77 2.65
C GLU A 8 4.84 -20.38 3.53
N SER A 9 4.57 -19.73 4.67
CA SER A 9 3.49 -20.09 5.61
C SER A 9 2.11 -19.95 4.97
N MET A 10 1.90 -18.88 4.21
CA MET A 10 0.64 -18.60 3.51
C MET A 10 0.42 -19.55 2.33
N TYR A 11 1.48 -19.90 1.60
CA TYR A 11 1.43 -20.88 0.52
C TYR A 11 0.99 -22.26 1.00
N TYR A 12 1.47 -22.69 2.17
CA TYR A 12 1.08 -23.96 2.79
C TYR A 12 -0.38 -23.99 3.29
N LEU A 13 -0.87 -22.88 3.84
CA LEU A 13 -2.24 -22.80 4.37
C LEU A 13 -3.31 -22.73 3.28
N LYS A 14 -2.99 -22.11 2.14
CA LYS A 14 -3.93 -21.86 1.04
C LYS A 14 -4.66 -23.12 0.53
N PRO A 15 -4.01 -24.25 0.22
CA PRO A 15 -4.69 -25.46 -0.27
C PRO A 15 -5.34 -26.28 0.85
N ARG A 16 -4.94 -26.10 2.11
CA ARG A 16 -5.31 -26.99 3.22
C ARG A 16 -6.44 -26.42 4.09
N HIS A 17 -6.42 -25.11 4.31
CA HIS A 17 -7.37 -24.39 5.16
C HIS A 17 -7.70 -23.01 4.55
N LEU A 18 -8.53 -23.02 3.50
CA LEU A 18 -8.88 -21.81 2.73
C LEU A 18 -9.50 -20.71 3.62
N GLU A 19 -10.43 -21.05 4.49
CA GLU A 19 -11.10 -20.12 5.41
C GLU A 19 -10.09 -19.37 6.30
N THR A 20 -9.19 -20.12 6.96
CA THR A 20 -8.15 -19.56 7.82
C THR A 20 -7.14 -18.74 7.02
N TYR A 21 -6.78 -19.19 5.82
CA TYR A 21 -5.91 -18.45 4.91
C TYR A 21 -6.52 -17.07 4.55
N LEU A 22 -7.82 -17.00 4.22
CA LEU A 22 -8.48 -15.74 3.88
C LEU A 22 -8.49 -14.77 5.09
N ILE A 23 -8.77 -15.28 6.28
CA ILE A 23 -8.73 -14.51 7.53
C ILE A 23 -7.32 -13.99 7.80
N ALA A 24 -6.31 -14.87 7.69
CA ALA A 24 -4.91 -14.53 7.90
C ALA A 24 -4.46 -13.45 6.92
N VAL A 25 -4.75 -13.60 5.62
CA VAL A 25 -4.45 -12.57 4.61
C VAL A 25 -5.10 -11.24 4.97
N LYS A 26 -6.38 -11.23 5.36
CA LYS A 26 -7.07 -9.99 5.73
C LYS A 26 -6.36 -9.24 6.87
N TYR A 27 -6.03 -9.93 7.96
CA TYR A 27 -5.43 -9.29 9.13
C TYR A 27 -3.94 -8.97 8.96
N LEU A 28 -3.17 -9.85 8.32
CA LEU A 28 -1.72 -9.70 8.18
C LEU A 28 -1.32 -8.66 7.14
N TYR A 29 -2.12 -8.48 6.09
CA TYR A 29 -1.88 -7.43 5.09
C TYR A 29 -2.38 -6.05 5.55
N THR A 30 -3.15 -6.00 6.65
CA THR A 30 -3.56 -4.72 7.22
C THR A 30 -2.35 -4.06 7.89
N SER A 31 -2.01 -2.85 7.45
CA SER A 31 -0.94 -2.08 8.10
C SER A 31 -1.32 -1.82 9.56
N SER A 32 -0.40 -2.11 10.49
CA SER A 32 -0.59 -1.82 11.91
C SER A 32 -0.58 -0.31 12.23
N SER A 33 -0.24 0.55 11.27
CA SER A 33 -0.07 1.99 11.48
C SER A 33 -0.47 2.81 10.26
N SER A 34 -0.83 4.08 10.48
CA SER A 34 -1.07 5.12 9.47
C SER A 34 0.21 5.66 8.82
N VAL A 35 1.39 5.37 9.38
CA VAL A 35 2.69 5.87 8.91
C VAL A 35 2.91 5.70 7.40
N PRO A 36 2.56 4.57 6.75
CA PRO A 36 2.74 4.42 5.30
C PRO A 36 1.94 5.44 4.47
N VAL A 37 0.77 5.85 4.97
CA VAL A 37 -0.09 6.85 4.32
C VAL A 37 0.41 8.26 4.64
N GLU A 38 0.84 8.52 5.86
CA GLU A 38 1.45 9.81 6.24
C GLU A 38 2.72 10.12 5.44
N ARG A 39 3.55 9.11 5.16
CA ARG A 39 4.71 9.24 4.27
C ARG A 39 4.30 9.62 2.85
N LEU A 40 3.22 9.02 2.34
CA LEU A 40 2.67 9.37 1.04
C LEU A 40 2.18 10.82 1.03
N PHE A 41 1.47 11.26 2.07
CA PHE A 41 1.01 12.65 2.19
C PHE A 41 2.16 13.64 2.31
N SER A 42 3.18 13.29 3.09
CA SER A 42 4.40 14.10 3.21
C SER A 42 5.09 14.26 1.85
N ALA A 43 5.19 13.19 1.07
CA ALA A 43 5.77 13.25 -0.28
C ALA A 43 4.91 14.06 -1.27
N THR A 44 3.58 14.00 -1.15
CA THR A 44 2.65 14.77 -2.00
C THR A 44 2.38 16.20 -1.50
N GLY A 45 2.95 16.62 -0.37
CA GLY A 45 2.65 17.91 0.24
C GLY A 45 2.91 19.10 -0.70
N TYR A 46 3.98 19.03 -1.49
CA TYR A 46 4.36 20.07 -2.44
C TYR A 46 3.28 20.33 -3.50
N ILE A 47 2.70 19.28 -4.08
CA ILE A 47 1.65 19.39 -5.13
C ILE A 47 0.25 19.69 -4.57
N ILE A 48 0.10 19.69 -3.25
CA ILE A 48 -1.16 19.98 -2.55
C ILE A 48 -1.17 21.42 -2.03
N SER A 49 -0.06 21.85 -1.40
CA SER A 49 -0.01 23.09 -0.60
C SER A 49 0.66 24.26 -1.32
N GLU A 50 1.68 24.01 -2.16
CA GLU A 50 2.44 25.10 -2.79
C GLU A 50 1.68 25.76 -3.93
N ARG A 51 1.37 27.06 -3.81
CA ARG A 51 0.52 27.79 -4.78
C ARG A 51 0.95 27.62 -6.24
N ARG A 52 2.25 27.64 -6.52
CA ARG A 52 2.79 27.53 -7.89
C ARG A 52 2.71 26.11 -8.46
N ASN A 53 2.68 25.09 -7.59
CA ASN A 53 2.76 23.68 -7.97
C ASN A 53 1.49 22.90 -7.65
N ARG A 54 0.48 23.60 -7.13
CA ARG A 54 -0.77 23.00 -6.68
C ARG A 54 -1.52 22.42 -7.86
N LEU A 55 -1.74 21.11 -7.80
CA LEU A 55 -2.54 20.39 -8.77
C LEU A 55 -4.00 20.32 -8.34
N SER A 56 -4.88 20.04 -9.30
CA SER A 56 -6.28 19.72 -8.98
C SER A 56 -6.34 18.43 -8.15
N LEU A 57 -7.33 18.31 -7.27
CA LEU A 57 -7.48 17.13 -6.42
C LEU A 57 -7.59 15.83 -7.24
N LYS A 58 -8.20 15.89 -8.42
CA LYS A 58 -8.27 14.77 -9.37
C LYS A 58 -6.87 14.32 -9.80
N ASN A 59 -6.00 15.25 -10.16
CA ASN A 59 -4.65 14.96 -10.61
C ASN A 59 -3.76 14.46 -9.47
N VAL A 60 -3.88 15.03 -8.27
CA VAL A 60 -3.17 14.55 -7.07
C VAL A 60 -3.52 13.09 -6.78
N LYS A 61 -4.81 12.72 -6.85
CA LYS A 61 -5.27 11.34 -6.64
C LYS A 61 -4.65 10.37 -7.65
N ILE A 62 -4.67 10.72 -8.94
CA ILE A 62 -4.10 9.90 -10.00
C ILE A 62 -2.59 9.74 -9.80
N LEU A 63 -1.88 10.84 -9.56
CA LEU A 63 -0.43 10.82 -9.40
C LEU A 63 0.01 10.04 -8.15
N SER A 64 -0.71 10.22 -7.03
CA SER A 64 -0.49 9.47 -5.79
C SER A 64 -0.70 7.97 -5.99
N PHE A 65 -1.74 7.58 -6.74
CA PHE A 65 -1.97 6.19 -7.13
C PHE A 65 -0.84 5.63 -7.99
N LEU A 66 -0.39 6.37 -9.01
CA LEU A 66 0.71 5.94 -9.88
C LEU A 66 2.02 5.80 -9.10
N ILE A 67 2.38 6.78 -8.27
CA ILE A 67 3.59 6.73 -7.43
C ILE A 67 3.53 5.55 -6.45
N LYS A 68 2.35 5.22 -5.90
CA LYS A 68 2.23 4.07 -5.00
C LYS A 68 2.45 2.74 -5.74
N ASN A 69 2.09 2.67 -7.02
CA ASN A 69 2.06 1.44 -7.80
C ASN A 69 3.14 1.35 -8.90
N TYR A 70 4.08 2.30 -8.99
CA TYR A 70 5.04 2.34 -10.10
C TYR A 70 5.84 1.04 -10.26
N LYS A 71 6.18 0.36 -9.15
CA LYS A 71 6.91 -0.92 -9.13
C LYS A 71 6.08 -2.13 -9.60
N LEU A 72 4.78 -1.96 -9.82
CA LEU A 72 3.92 -3.02 -10.36
C LEU A 72 3.73 -2.86 -11.87
N VAL A 73 4.14 -1.72 -12.43
CA VAL A 73 4.00 -1.37 -13.85
C VAL A 73 5.33 -1.48 -14.60
N ILE A 74 6.44 -1.43 -13.87
CA ILE A 74 7.83 -1.61 -14.35
C ILE A 74 8.39 -2.87 -13.71
#